data_AF-A0A4P5NLI3-F1
#
_entry.id   AF-A0A4P5NLI3-F1
#
_cell.length_a   1.000
_cell.length_b   1.000
_cell.length_c   1.000
_cell.angle_alpha   90.00
_cell.angle_beta   90.00
_cell.angle_gamma   90.00
#
_symmetry.space_group_name_H-M   'P 1'
#
loop_
_entity.id
_entity.type
_entity.pdbx_description
1 polymer ?
#
loop_
_entity_poly.entity_id
_entity_poly.type
_entity_poly.pdbx_seq_one_letter_code
_entity_poly.pdbx_strand_id
1 'polypeptide(L)'
;MTDQMTAPRTLAEITSFHAHVYFDDAATRDMAARLRDQIAARFPVRLGRWHEVAVGPHVAPMYQVAFGLDLFAKLVPWLMLNHNGLSILIHPGTINPRRDHMRDGMWIGRPRALLSDRLPEHTFEPDGVGEINTQPDGKTVV
;
A
#
# COMPACT_ATOMS: atom_id res chain seq x y z
N MET A 1 -7.94 29.34 11.22
CA MET A 1 -7.29 29.13 9.92
C MET A 1 -8.39 28.76 8.96
N THR A 2 -8.65 29.61 7.98
CA THR A 2 -9.76 29.53 7.03
C THR A 2 -9.61 28.27 6.17
N ASP A 3 -10.55 27.35 6.32
CA ASP A 3 -10.74 26.22 5.41
C ASP A 3 -11.20 26.80 4.07
N GLN A 4 -10.23 27.09 3.20
CA GLN A 4 -10.52 27.43 1.82
C GLN A 4 -11.12 26.17 1.20
N MET A 5 -12.44 26.20 0.93
CA MET A 5 -13.12 25.15 0.18
C MET A 5 -12.47 25.07 -1.20
N THR A 6 -11.44 24.24 -1.29
CA THR A 6 -10.77 23.89 -2.53
C THR A 6 -11.73 23.01 -3.31
N ALA A 7 -11.83 23.26 -4.62
CA ALA A 7 -12.64 22.43 -5.50
C ALA A 7 -12.27 20.94 -5.31
N PRO A 8 -13.23 20.01 -5.45
CA PRO A 8 -12.92 18.59 -5.34
C PRO A 8 -11.73 18.20 -6.21
N ARG A 9 -10.76 17.49 -5.61
CA ARG A 9 -9.63 16.89 -6.34
C ARG A 9 -10.15 15.86 -7.34
N THR A 10 -9.40 15.67 -8.43
CA THR A 10 -9.82 14.74 -9.49
C THR A 10 -9.16 13.38 -9.32
N LEU A 11 -9.85 12.30 -9.72
CA LEU A 11 -9.28 10.95 -9.70
C LEU A 11 -8.05 10.80 -10.62
N ALA A 12 -7.90 11.68 -11.61
CA ALA A 12 -6.76 11.69 -12.52
C ALA A 12 -5.42 11.99 -11.83
N GLU A 13 -5.43 12.48 -10.60
CA GLU A 13 -4.23 12.68 -9.79
C GLU A 13 -3.62 11.36 -9.28
N ILE A 14 -4.41 10.28 -9.23
CA ILE A 14 -3.97 8.98 -8.74
C ILE A 14 -3.38 8.20 -9.91
N THR A 15 -2.11 7.82 -9.80
CA THR A 15 -1.42 7.02 -10.83
C THR A 15 -1.15 5.59 -10.40
N SER A 16 -1.20 5.31 -9.10
CA SER A 16 -1.03 3.98 -8.52
C SER A 16 -1.69 3.88 -7.16
N PHE A 17 -1.67 2.68 -6.58
CA PHE A 17 -1.91 2.47 -5.16
C PHE A 17 -0.83 1.58 -4.57
N HIS A 18 -0.49 1.83 -3.32
CA HIS A 18 0.51 1.08 -2.58
C HIS A 18 -0.12 0.54 -1.30
N ALA A 19 0.07 -0.75 -1.05
CA ALA A 19 -0.28 -1.39 0.21
C ALA A 19 1.01 -1.77 0.96
N HIS A 20 1.13 -1.35 2.21
CA HIS A 20 2.25 -1.72 3.10
C HIS A 20 1.75 -2.68 4.15
N VAL A 21 2.23 -3.93 4.09
CA VAL A 21 1.82 -5.01 5.00
C VAL A 21 2.82 -5.10 6.13
N TYR A 22 2.37 -4.83 7.37
CA TYR A 22 3.22 -4.78 8.55
C TYR A 22 3.18 -6.09 9.35
N PHE A 23 4.30 -6.42 9.99
CA PHE A 23 4.47 -7.55 10.89
C PHE A 23 5.42 -7.16 12.04
N ASP A 24 5.31 -7.83 13.19
CA ASP A 24 6.05 -7.44 14.41
C ASP A 24 6.93 -8.58 14.96
N ASP A 25 6.51 -9.82 14.77
CA ASP A 25 7.13 -11.02 15.35
C ASP A 25 7.18 -12.17 14.33
N ALA A 26 7.76 -13.31 14.73
CA ALA A 26 7.90 -14.46 13.85
C ALA A 26 6.54 -14.98 13.33
N ALA A 27 5.50 -14.97 14.17
CA ALA A 27 4.19 -15.49 13.79
C ALA A 27 3.50 -14.58 12.74
N THR A 28 3.51 -13.27 12.96
CA THR A 28 2.95 -12.29 12.03
C THR A 28 3.80 -12.17 10.76
N ARG A 29 5.12 -12.36 10.84
CA ARG A 29 5.99 -12.44 9.67
C ARG A 29 5.66 -13.64 8.78
N ASP A 30 5.43 -14.81 9.36
CA ASP A 30 5.00 -16.00 8.61
C ASP A 30 3.62 -15.82 7.97
N MET A 31 2.69 -15.15 8.67
CA MET A 31 1.40 -14.76 8.09
C MET A 31 1.58 -13.81 6.92
N ALA A 32 2.45 -12.80 7.06
CA ALA A 32 2.75 -11.84 6.01
C ALA A 32 3.40 -12.52 4.80
N ALA A 33 4.26 -13.51 5.01
CA ALA A 33 4.85 -14.30 3.92
C ALA A 33 3.80 -15.09 3.14
N ARG A 34 2.90 -15.79 3.85
CA ARG A 34 1.77 -16.50 3.21
C ARG A 34 0.87 -15.55 2.42
N LEU A 35 0.55 -14.40 2.99
CA LEU A 35 -0.24 -13.38 2.31
C LEU A 35 0.46 -12.86 1.04
N ARG A 36 1.77 -12.60 1.12
CA ARG A 36 2.59 -12.16 -0.02
C ARG A 36 2.57 -13.17 -1.16
N ASP A 37 2.71 -14.45 -0.86
CA ASP A 37 2.66 -15.52 -1.86
C ASP A 37 1.27 -15.65 -2.49
N GLN A 38 0.22 -15.53 -1.66
CA GLN A 38 -1.16 -15.55 -2.15
C GLN A 38 -1.48 -14.37 -3.06
N ILE A 39 -0.95 -13.18 -2.76
CA ILE A 39 -1.05 -11.99 -3.62
C ILE A 39 -0.32 -12.24 -4.95
N ALA A 40 0.92 -12.76 -4.90
CA ALA A 40 1.73 -13.03 -6.08
C ALA A 40 1.05 -13.99 -7.07
N ALA A 41 0.34 -14.99 -6.55
CA ALA A 41 -0.37 -15.97 -7.34
C ALA A 41 -1.66 -15.43 -7.99
N ARG A 42 -2.22 -14.31 -7.52
CA ARG A 42 -3.57 -13.84 -7.89
C ARG A 42 -3.61 -12.51 -8.63
N PHE A 43 -2.67 -11.62 -8.37
CA PHE A 43 -2.76 -10.23 -8.84
C PHE A 43 -1.48 -9.80 -9.56
N PRO A 44 -1.58 -9.13 -10.72
CA PRO A 44 -0.41 -8.61 -11.44
C PRO A 44 0.06 -7.32 -10.75
N VAL A 45 0.86 -7.48 -9.70
CA VAL A 45 1.37 -6.41 -8.83
C VAL A 45 2.90 -6.38 -8.83
N ARG A 46 3.47 -5.28 -8.34
CA ARG A 46 4.89 -5.23 -7.96
C ARG A 46 5.03 -5.45 -6.47
N LEU A 47 5.66 -6.55 -6.09
CA LEU A 47 6.06 -6.83 -4.72
C LEU A 47 7.42 -6.19 -4.43
N GLY A 48 7.46 -5.34 -3.40
CA GLY A 48 8.66 -4.71 -2.89
C GLY A 48 9.58 -5.68 -2.14
N ARG A 49 10.69 -5.13 -1.67
CA ARG A 49 11.64 -5.84 -0.79
C ARG A 49 11.02 -6.06 0.58
N TRP A 50 11.51 -7.08 1.28
CA TRP A 50 11.26 -7.24 2.70
C TRP A 50 12.10 -6.23 3.47
N HIS A 51 11.45 -5.48 4.36
CA HIS A 51 12.09 -4.63 5.34
C HIS A 51 11.88 -5.25 6.72
N GLU A 52 12.93 -5.85 7.26
CA GLU A 52 12.94 -6.45 8.60
C GLU A 52 13.07 -5.39 9.71
N VAL A 53 13.17 -4.11 9.34
CA VAL A 53 13.31 -2.94 10.22
C VAL A 53 12.51 -1.76 9.66
N ALA A 54 12.29 -0.75 10.49
CA ALA A 54 11.70 0.52 10.07
C ALA A 54 12.47 1.17 8.90
N VAL A 55 11.74 1.73 7.93
CA VAL A 55 12.31 2.40 6.74
C VAL A 55 11.41 3.54 6.29
N GLY A 56 12.00 4.70 5.95
CA GLY A 56 11.24 5.87 5.50
C GLY A 56 10.18 6.30 6.54
N PRO A 57 8.89 6.43 6.17
CA PRO A 57 7.83 6.78 7.11
C PRO A 57 7.35 5.60 7.97
N HIS A 58 7.77 4.37 7.67
CA HIS A 58 7.24 3.14 8.26
C HIS A 58 7.99 2.80 9.55
N VAL A 59 7.28 2.76 10.68
CA VAL A 59 7.86 2.56 12.02
C VAL A 59 8.03 1.10 12.43
N ALA A 60 7.67 0.15 11.56
CA ALA A 60 7.70 -1.28 11.82
C ALA A 60 8.15 -2.05 10.57
N PRO A 61 8.61 -3.31 10.72
CA PRO A 61 8.89 -4.19 9.60
C PRO A 61 7.69 -4.32 8.66
N MET A 62 7.95 -4.28 7.35
CA MET A 62 6.90 -4.34 6.34
C MET A 62 7.43 -4.82 4.98
N TYR A 63 6.51 -5.11 4.07
CA TYR A 63 6.79 -5.07 2.64
C TYR A 63 5.70 -4.27 1.90
N GLN A 64 6.08 -3.73 0.75
CA GLN A 64 5.20 -2.99 -0.13
C GLN A 64 4.59 -3.88 -1.23
N VAL A 65 3.35 -3.58 -1.61
CA VAL A 65 2.66 -4.07 -2.80
C VAL A 65 2.19 -2.86 -3.60
N ALA A 66 2.78 -2.60 -4.76
CA ALA A 66 2.34 -1.52 -5.65
C ALA A 66 1.47 -2.10 -6.78
N PHE A 67 0.36 -1.43 -7.10
CA PHE A 67 -0.64 -1.91 -8.06
C PHE A 67 -1.38 -0.78 -8.78
N GLY A 68 -1.90 -1.10 -9.96
CA GLY A 68 -2.65 -0.16 -10.81
C GLY A 68 -4.07 0.11 -10.31
N LEU A 69 -4.68 1.18 -10.83
CA LEU A 69 -6.04 1.63 -10.46
C LEU A 69 -7.10 0.55 -10.72
N ASP A 70 -6.96 -0.21 -11.79
CA ASP A 70 -7.86 -1.27 -12.23
C ASP A 70 -7.93 -2.44 -11.24
N LEU A 71 -6.88 -2.63 -10.43
CA LEU A 71 -6.83 -3.67 -9.42
C LEU A 71 -7.43 -3.25 -8.07
N PHE A 72 -7.70 -1.97 -7.84
CA PHE A 72 -8.15 -1.50 -6.54
C PHE A 72 -9.41 -2.23 -6.06
N ALA A 73 -10.42 -2.30 -6.91
CA ALA A 73 -11.70 -2.96 -6.61
C ALA A 73 -11.62 -4.50 -6.52
N LYS A 74 -10.45 -5.10 -6.77
CA LYS A 74 -10.22 -6.55 -6.67
C LYS A 74 -9.30 -6.89 -5.50
N LEU A 75 -8.11 -6.28 -5.45
CA LEU A 75 -7.11 -6.55 -4.43
C LEU A 75 -7.55 -6.05 -3.05
N VAL A 76 -8.09 -4.83 -2.94
CA VAL A 76 -8.41 -4.25 -1.64
C VAL A 76 -9.52 -5.02 -0.92
N PRO A 77 -10.68 -5.35 -1.57
CA PRO A 77 -11.67 -6.23 -0.95
C PRO A 77 -11.13 -7.61 -0.60
N TRP A 78 -10.26 -8.18 -1.44
CA TRP A 78 -9.63 -9.46 -1.13
C TRP A 78 -8.73 -9.37 0.11
N LEU A 79 -7.94 -8.30 0.26
CA LEU A 79 -7.17 -8.05 1.48
C LEU A 79 -8.07 -7.88 2.71
N MET A 80 -9.22 -7.21 2.59
CA MET A 80 -10.17 -7.07 3.71
C MET A 80 -10.60 -8.43 4.27
N LEU A 81 -10.77 -9.43 3.40
CA LEU A 81 -11.16 -10.79 3.81
C LEU A 81 -9.97 -11.67 4.23
N ASN A 82 -8.77 -11.41 3.72
CA ASN A 82 -7.63 -12.32 3.82
C ASN A 82 -6.42 -11.74 4.58
N HIS A 83 -6.51 -10.56 5.20
CA HIS A 83 -5.37 -9.95 5.90
C HIS A 83 -4.93 -10.71 7.17
N ASN A 84 -5.72 -11.68 7.65
CA ASN A 84 -5.36 -12.56 8.78
C ASN A 84 -4.90 -11.81 10.05
N GLY A 85 -5.51 -10.65 10.33
CA GLY A 85 -5.15 -9.82 11.49
C GLY A 85 -3.93 -8.91 11.28
N LEU A 86 -3.24 -8.97 10.14
CA LEU A 86 -2.15 -8.06 9.79
C LEU A 86 -2.67 -6.63 9.62
N SER A 87 -1.81 -5.66 9.93
CA SER A 87 -2.08 -4.24 9.68
C SER A 87 -1.61 -3.89 8.27
N ILE A 88 -2.45 -3.22 7.49
CA ILE A 88 -2.11 -2.82 6.11
C ILE A 88 -2.48 -1.35 5.89
N LEU A 89 -1.49 -0.52 5.57
CA LEU A 89 -1.71 0.84 5.06
C LEU A 89 -1.94 0.76 3.56
N ILE A 90 -2.97 1.39 3.05
CA ILE A 90 -3.21 1.54 1.61
C ILE A 90 -3.30 3.03 1.29
N HIS A 91 -2.49 3.53 0.38
CA HIS A 91 -2.54 4.93 -0.04
C HIS A 91 -2.47 5.08 -1.57
N PRO A 92 -3.04 6.16 -2.13
CA PRO A 92 -2.84 6.51 -3.53
C PRO A 92 -1.39 6.94 -3.78
N GLY A 93 -0.91 6.80 -5.01
CA GLY A 93 0.28 7.47 -5.51
C GLY A 93 -0.13 8.74 -6.25
N THR A 94 0.11 9.90 -5.63
CA THR A 94 -0.01 11.21 -6.27
C THR A 94 1.32 11.96 -6.18
N ILE A 95 1.36 13.22 -6.61
CA ILE A 95 2.52 14.11 -6.45
C ILE A 95 2.69 14.64 -5.03
N ASN A 96 1.87 14.20 -4.05
CA ASN A 96 1.90 14.68 -2.67
C ASN A 96 2.15 13.55 -1.64
N PRO A 97 3.35 12.92 -1.61
CA PRO A 97 3.56 11.68 -0.85
C PRO A 97 3.22 11.79 0.64
N ARG A 98 3.60 12.89 1.30
CA ARG A 98 3.23 13.11 2.71
C ARG A 98 1.71 13.12 2.91
N ARG A 99 0.96 13.78 2.02
CA ARG A 99 -0.49 13.83 2.11
C ARG A 99 -1.10 12.45 1.82
N ASP A 100 -0.59 11.77 0.80
CA ASP A 100 -1.03 10.43 0.40
C ASP A 100 -0.98 9.47 1.59
N HIS A 101 0.13 9.47 2.33
CA HIS A 101 0.32 8.58 3.49
C HIS A 101 -0.47 9.01 4.72
N MET A 102 -0.53 10.32 5.00
CA MET A 102 -1.02 10.82 6.30
C MET A 102 -2.52 11.17 6.29
N ARG A 103 -3.11 11.43 5.13
CA ARG A 103 -4.47 11.98 5.00
C ARG A 103 -5.34 11.25 3.99
N ASP A 104 -4.77 10.87 2.85
CA ASP A 104 -5.56 10.26 1.77
C ASP A 104 -5.48 8.71 1.77
N GLY A 105 -4.74 8.14 2.71
CA GLY A 105 -4.63 6.69 2.92
C GLY A 105 -5.75 6.11 3.79
N MET A 106 -5.90 4.79 3.72
CA MET A 106 -6.81 3.98 4.53
C MET A 106 -6.07 2.81 5.17
N TRP A 107 -6.68 2.21 6.19
CA TRP A 107 -6.12 1.06 6.89
C TRP A 107 -7.06 -0.13 6.85
N ILE A 108 -6.49 -1.32 6.62
CA ILE A 108 -7.10 -2.61 6.96
C ILE A 108 -6.44 -3.09 8.25
N GLY A 109 -7.25 -3.49 9.23
CA GLY A 109 -6.76 -3.82 10.56
C GLY A 109 -6.46 -2.58 11.41
N ARG A 110 -5.47 -2.67 12.29
CA ARG A 110 -5.13 -1.61 13.26
C ARG A 110 -4.18 -0.59 12.65
N PRO A 111 -4.51 0.72 12.61
CA PRO A 111 -3.58 1.74 12.14
C PRO A 111 -2.26 1.78 12.90
N ARG A 112 -1.17 2.09 12.21
CA ARG A 112 0.16 2.34 12.80
C ARG A 112 0.51 3.81 12.68
N ALA A 113 1.31 4.30 13.63
CA ALA A 113 1.92 5.61 13.50
C ALA A 113 2.88 5.63 12.30
N LEU A 114 3.00 6.78 11.63
CA LEU A 114 3.93 7.02 10.54
C LEU A 114 4.79 8.25 10.85
N LEU A 115 6.01 8.27 10.34
CA LEU A 115 6.94 9.39 10.48
C LEU A 115 6.73 10.37 9.31
N SER A 116 5.80 11.30 9.47
CA SER A 116 5.44 12.29 8.45
C SER A 116 6.65 13.10 7.97
N ASP A 117 7.57 13.46 8.87
CA ASP A 117 8.80 14.20 8.59
C ASP A 117 9.76 13.48 7.62
N ARG A 118 9.59 12.17 7.41
CA ARG A 118 10.38 11.36 6.47
C ARG A 118 9.80 11.33 5.06
N LEU A 119 8.71 12.06 4.79
CA LEU A 119 8.08 12.16 3.48
C LEU A 119 8.22 13.56 2.89
N PRO A 120 8.55 13.71 1.59
CA PRO A 120 8.47 15.00 0.93
C PRO A 120 7.00 15.47 0.88
N GLU A 121 6.78 16.78 0.97
CA GLU A 121 5.45 17.36 0.77
C GLU A 121 4.98 17.19 -0.68
N HIS A 122 5.90 17.32 -1.64
CA HIS A 122 5.62 17.29 -3.07
C HIS A 122 6.75 16.61 -3.86
N THR A 123 6.41 15.93 -4.96
CA THR A 123 7.33 15.34 -5.94
C THR A 123 6.95 15.76 -7.36
N PHE A 124 7.92 15.77 -8.29
CA PHE A 124 7.63 16.11 -9.70
C PHE A 124 6.82 15.02 -10.41
N GLU A 125 7.08 13.77 -10.04
CA GLU A 125 6.37 12.60 -10.54
C GLU A 125 5.69 11.89 -9.37
N PRO A 126 4.48 11.35 -9.58
CA PRO A 126 3.81 10.55 -8.58
C PRO A 126 4.50 9.19 -8.43
N ASP A 127 4.38 8.59 -7.24
CA ASP A 127 4.92 7.25 -7.01
C ASP A 127 4.15 6.22 -7.86
N GLY A 128 4.86 5.57 -8.78
CA GLY A 128 4.28 4.66 -9.77
C GLY A 128 4.16 3.23 -9.27
N VAL A 129 3.59 2.37 -10.12
CA VAL A 129 3.57 0.91 -9.85
C VAL A 129 4.95 0.30 -10.02
N GLY A 130 5.75 0.81 -10.97
CA GLY A 130 6.98 0.17 -11.44
C GLY A 130 6.72 -1.10 -12.26
N GLU A 131 7.79 -1.81 -12.61
CA GLU A 131 7.69 -3.09 -13.33
C GLU A 131 7.01 -4.16 -12.47
N ILE A 132 5.95 -4.77 -13.00
CA ILE A 132 5.21 -5.89 -12.40
C ILE A 132 6.14 -7.10 -12.32
N ASN A 133 6.26 -7.70 -11.14
CA ASN A 133 7.16 -8.83 -10.89
C ASN A 133 6.43 -10.08 -10.37
N THR A 134 5.13 -10.15 -10.61
CA THR A 134 4.27 -11.30 -10.28
C THR A 134 3.60 -11.81 -11.55
N GLN A 135 3.31 -13.11 -11.58
CA GLN A 135 2.62 -13.75 -12.68
C GLN A 135 1.43 -14.52 -12.11
N PRO A 136 0.23 -13.92 -12.10
CA PRO A 136 -0.96 -14.60 -11.62
C PRO A 136 -1.19 -15.89 -12.38
N ASP A 137 -1.48 -16.96 -11.67
CA ASP A 137 -1.90 -18.18 -12.33
C ASP A 137 -3.34 -17.98 -12.83
N GLY A 138 -3.63 -18.38 -14.07
CA GLY A 138 -4.96 -18.22 -14.66
C GLY A 138 -6.05 -19.12 -14.07
N LYS A 139 -5.76 -19.89 -13.01
CA LYS A 139 -6.68 -20.83 -12.37
C LYS A 139 -7.18 -20.33 -11.01
N THR A 140 -6.43 -19.46 -10.35
CA THR A 140 -6.73 -18.87 -9.05
C THR A 140 -7.42 -17.54 -9.27
N VAL A 141 -8.73 -17.61 -9.55
CA VAL A 141 -9.58 -16.42 -9.68
C VAL A 141 -9.86 -15.84 -8.29
N VAL A 142 -9.88 -14.49 -8.22
CA VAL A 142 -10.24 -13.65 -7.06
C VAL A 142 -11.57 -14.08 -6.45
#